data_AF-A0A258EFF8-F1
#
_entry.id   AF-A0A258EFF8-F1
#
_cell.length_a   1.000
_cell.length_b   1.000
_cell.length_c   1.000
_cell.angle_alpha   90.00
_cell.angle_beta   90.00
_cell.angle_gamma   90.00
#
_symmetry.space_group_name_H-M   'P 1'
#
loop_
_entity.id
_entity.type
_entity.pdbx_description
1 polymer ?
#
loop_
_entity_poly.entity_id
_entity_poly.type
_entity_poly.pdbx_seq_one_letter_code
_entity_poly.pdbx_strand_id
1 'polypeptide(L)'
;MKMALSIKDLKAQTNDSVFIDSEIQLETSPGTWESFPFEIRTRGNFRLNECFYPPMRMKLKKKEAEGSIFQGNRNLKLVLPCTKSKNADSYIGKEYLAYKLYEKVTDYHFRTRLVRVKFTNLDDKKREETELLGFVIEDNDEVAKRFDAKILKDKKIAPILMQDLPTIRHDFFQLMIGNTDWSTLFQHNQDVMALDDKTIVPMAYDFDMTGLVNPPYAQ
;
A
#
# COMPACT_ATOMS: atom_id res chain seq x y z
N MET A 1 5.24 15.01 3.26
CA MET A 1 4.12 15.06 2.30
C MET A 1 3.02 15.91 2.88
N LYS A 2 2.39 16.80 2.10
CA LYS A 2 1.20 17.57 2.49
C LYS A 2 0.05 17.21 1.56
N MET A 3 -1.13 17.01 2.12
CA MET A 3 -2.35 16.74 1.36
C MET A 3 -3.58 17.30 2.07
N ALA A 4 -4.53 17.81 1.30
CA ALA A 4 -5.79 18.32 1.79
C ALA A 4 -6.95 17.67 1.03
N LEU A 5 -7.83 16.97 1.74
CA LEU A 5 -8.91 16.16 1.14
C LEU A 5 -10.13 16.12 2.05
N SER A 6 -11.32 16.01 1.46
CA SER A 6 -12.52 15.54 2.18
C SER A 6 -12.51 14.02 2.19
N ILE A 7 -12.52 13.42 3.38
CA ILE A 7 -12.60 11.96 3.51
C ILE A 7 -14.00 11.48 3.12
N LYS A 8 -15.03 12.26 3.47
CA LYS A 8 -16.41 11.97 3.10
C LYS A 8 -16.60 11.92 1.59
N ASP A 9 -16.12 12.93 0.87
CA ASP A 9 -16.23 12.99 -0.58
C ASP A 9 -15.38 11.92 -1.24
N LEU A 10 -14.17 11.67 -0.74
CA LEU A 10 -13.33 10.59 -1.24
C LEU A 10 -14.04 9.23 -1.14
N LYS A 11 -14.67 8.91 0.00
CA LYS A 11 -15.45 7.66 0.16
C LYS A 11 -16.71 7.62 -0.70
N ALA A 12 -17.38 8.75 -0.92
CA ALA A 12 -18.64 8.81 -1.65
C ALA A 12 -18.47 8.81 -3.17
N GLN A 13 -17.39 9.42 -3.68
CA GLN A 13 -17.21 9.68 -5.11
C GLN A 13 -16.22 8.71 -5.77
N THR A 14 -15.43 7.97 -5.00
CA THR A 14 -14.44 7.03 -5.53
C THR A 14 -14.81 5.58 -5.24
N ASN A 15 -14.31 4.70 -6.09
CA ASN A 15 -14.40 3.25 -5.95
C ASN A 15 -13.14 2.64 -6.58
N ASP A 16 -13.11 1.33 -6.83
CA ASP A 16 -11.92 0.69 -7.38
C ASP A 16 -11.47 1.14 -8.79
N SER A 17 -12.31 1.89 -9.49
CA SER A 17 -12.04 2.40 -10.85
C SER A 17 -12.09 3.93 -10.97
N VAL A 18 -12.76 4.64 -10.05
CA VAL A 18 -12.98 6.09 -10.14
C VAL A 18 -12.02 6.84 -9.23
N PHE A 19 -11.31 7.83 -9.78
CA PHE A 19 -10.39 8.72 -9.06
C PHE A 19 -10.92 10.15 -9.02
N ILE A 20 -10.49 10.91 -8.01
CA ILE A 20 -10.65 12.37 -7.95
C ILE A 20 -9.28 13.05 -8.03
N ASP A 21 -9.23 14.24 -8.63
CA ASP A 21 -8.00 15.03 -8.69
C ASP A 21 -7.64 15.61 -7.31
N SER A 22 -6.35 15.62 -6.99
CA SER A 22 -5.80 16.17 -5.76
C SER A 22 -4.37 16.66 -5.97
N GLU A 23 -4.08 17.86 -5.50
CA GLU A 23 -2.71 18.34 -5.43
C GLU A 23 -2.05 17.85 -4.14
N ILE A 24 -0.94 17.12 -4.28
CA ILE A 24 -0.10 16.69 -3.17
C ILE A 24 1.25 17.38 -3.25
N GLN A 25 1.70 17.96 -2.14
CA GLN A 25 3.01 18.57 -2.07
C GLN A 25 4.01 17.63 -1.40
N LEU A 26 5.18 17.49 -2.01
CA LEU A 26 6.31 16.77 -1.44
C LEU A 26 7.49 17.69 -1.21
N GLU A 27 8.18 17.44 -0.11
CA GLU A 27 9.45 18.08 0.16
C GLU A 27 10.56 17.29 -0.57
N THR A 28 11.08 17.83 -1.67
CA THR A 28 12.07 17.17 -2.53
C THR A 28 13.50 17.42 -2.05
N SER A 29 13.71 18.54 -1.35
CA SER A 29 14.91 18.87 -0.58
C SER A 29 14.51 19.72 0.64
N PRO A 30 15.34 19.83 1.69
CA PRO A 30 14.97 20.55 2.91
C PRO A 30 14.43 21.96 2.64
N GLY A 31 13.17 22.21 2.96
CA GLY A 31 12.48 23.48 2.71
C GLY A 31 11.91 23.67 1.31
N THR A 32 12.27 22.83 0.33
CA THR A 32 11.78 22.93 -1.05
C THR A 32 10.59 22.01 -1.25
N TRP A 33 9.43 22.60 -1.55
CA TRP A 33 8.19 21.89 -1.78
C TRP A 33 7.79 21.94 -3.26
N GLU A 34 7.47 20.78 -3.82
CA GLU A 34 6.95 20.63 -5.18
C GLU A 34 5.54 20.06 -5.13
N SER A 35 4.65 20.61 -5.94
CA SER A 35 3.26 20.16 -6.10
C SER A 35 3.16 19.14 -7.25
N PHE A 36 2.43 18.05 -7.00
CA PHE A 36 2.15 17.02 -7.98
C PHE A 36 0.63 16.82 -8.12
N PRO A 37 0.09 16.80 -9.36
CA PRO A 37 -1.33 16.61 -9.62
C PRO A 37 -1.70 15.13 -9.59
N PHE A 38 -1.87 14.58 -8.40
CA PHE A 38 -2.26 13.20 -8.20
C PHE A 38 -3.76 13.00 -8.43
N GLU A 39 -4.11 11.84 -8.96
CA GLU A 39 -5.45 11.27 -8.93
C GLU A 39 -5.51 10.34 -7.71
N ILE A 40 -6.50 10.48 -6.83
CA ILE A 40 -6.63 9.69 -5.59
C ILE A 40 -7.96 8.94 -5.59
N ARG A 41 -7.94 7.71 -5.09
CA ARG A 41 -9.15 6.92 -4.79
C ARG A 41 -9.00 6.13 -3.50
N THR A 42 -10.12 5.71 -2.93
CA THR A 42 -10.11 4.66 -1.90
C THR A 42 -9.82 3.28 -2.52
N ARG A 43 -9.42 2.31 -1.68
CA ARG A 43 -9.25 0.90 -2.06
C ARG A 43 -9.70 -0.03 -0.93
N GLY A 44 -9.81 -1.32 -1.22
CA GLY A 44 -10.01 -2.36 -0.20
C GLY A 44 -11.42 -2.41 0.38
N ASN A 45 -11.64 -3.35 1.31
CA ASN A 45 -12.98 -3.69 1.79
C ASN A 45 -13.17 -3.32 3.27
N PHE A 46 -12.54 -4.06 4.18
CA PHE A 46 -12.75 -3.90 5.62
C PHE A 46 -12.39 -2.48 6.10
N ARG A 47 -11.14 -2.05 5.86
CA ARG A 47 -10.67 -0.73 6.31
C ARG A 47 -11.35 0.44 5.62
N LEU A 48 -11.90 0.25 4.42
CA LEU A 48 -12.68 1.29 3.76
C LEU A 48 -13.93 1.65 4.60
N ASN A 49 -14.59 0.64 5.14
CA ASN A 49 -15.81 0.79 5.92
C ASN A 49 -15.53 1.17 7.38
N GLU A 50 -14.52 0.56 8.00
CA GLU A 50 -14.28 0.68 9.45
C GLU A 50 -13.32 1.81 9.84
N CYS A 51 -12.41 2.22 8.94
CA CYS A 51 -11.40 3.22 9.30
C CYS A 51 -11.85 4.66 9.05
N PHE A 52 -11.37 5.56 9.90
CA PHE A 52 -11.48 7.01 9.69
C PHE A 52 -10.69 7.43 8.45
N TYR A 53 -9.38 7.12 8.41
CA TYR A 53 -8.59 7.32 7.20
C TYR A 53 -8.66 6.04 6.36
N PRO A 54 -9.37 6.06 5.20
CA PRO A 54 -9.42 4.89 4.34
C PRO A 54 -8.05 4.65 3.71
N PRO A 55 -7.71 3.40 3.35
CA PRO A 55 -6.53 3.14 2.52
C PRO A 55 -6.74 3.78 1.15
N MET A 56 -5.68 4.42 0.64
CA MET A 56 -5.76 5.23 -0.58
C MET A 56 -4.82 4.70 -1.66
N ARG A 57 -5.22 4.89 -2.91
CA ARG A 57 -4.36 4.71 -4.07
C ARG A 57 -4.12 6.06 -4.71
N MET A 58 -2.86 6.40 -4.92
CA MET A 58 -2.40 7.64 -5.53
C MET A 58 -1.82 7.33 -6.90
N LYS A 59 -2.35 7.99 -7.93
CA LYS A 59 -1.96 7.79 -9.31
C LYS A 59 -1.48 9.10 -9.93
N LEU A 60 -0.30 9.10 -10.52
CA LEU A 60 0.25 10.23 -11.25
C LEU A 60 0.21 9.94 -12.76
N LYS A 61 -0.20 10.93 -13.55
CA LYS A 61 -0.19 10.82 -15.01
C LYS A 61 1.26 10.65 -15.50
N LYS A 62 1.46 9.85 -16.56
CA LYS A 62 2.80 9.52 -17.06
C LYS A 62 3.68 10.75 -17.30
N LYS A 63 3.13 11.76 -17.98
CA LYS A 63 3.81 13.03 -18.28
C LYS A 63 4.28 13.80 -17.03
N GLU A 64 3.57 13.71 -15.92
CA GLU A 64 3.89 14.42 -14.68
C GLU A 64 4.92 13.65 -13.84
N ALA A 65 5.04 12.35 -14.07
CA ALA A 65 6.01 11.50 -13.41
C ALA A 65 7.37 11.43 -14.13
N GLU A 66 7.40 11.72 -15.42
CA GLU A 66 8.64 11.74 -16.20
C GLU A 66 9.60 12.82 -15.68
N GLY A 67 10.84 12.43 -15.37
CA GLY A 67 11.86 13.34 -14.82
C GLY A 67 11.69 13.71 -13.34
N SER A 68 10.63 13.24 -12.67
CA SER A 68 10.43 13.45 -11.23
C SER A 68 10.79 12.22 -10.40
N ILE A 69 10.71 12.34 -9.08
CA ILE A 69 10.96 11.23 -8.14
C ILE A 69 9.96 10.07 -8.28
N PHE A 70 8.87 10.28 -9.01
CA PHE A 70 7.84 9.27 -9.30
C PHE A 70 8.02 8.57 -10.64
N GLN A 71 9.13 8.80 -11.34
CA GLN A 71 9.42 8.12 -12.59
C GLN A 71 9.35 6.60 -12.38
N GLY A 72 8.54 5.94 -13.20
CA GLY A 72 8.18 4.52 -13.02
C GLY A 72 7.06 4.31 -12.00
N ASN A 73 7.27 4.76 -10.77
CA ASN A 73 6.37 4.60 -9.62
C ASN A 73 5.16 5.55 -9.63
N ARG A 74 4.25 5.33 -10.58
CA ARG A 74 3.11 6.22 -10.82
C ARG A 74 1.85 5.84 -10.07
N ASN A 75 1.69 4.59 -9.67
CA ASN A 75 0.46 4.09 -9.07
C ASN A 75 0.73 3.48 -7.68
N LEU A 76 0.95 4.36 -6.70
CA LEU A 76 1.36 4.03 -5.34
C LEU A 76 0.16 3.73 -4.44
N LYS A 77 0.33 2.80 -3.50
CA LYS A 77 -0.63 2.60 -2.41
C LYS A 77 -0.15 3.39 -1.21
N LEU A 78 -0.99 4.27 -0.65
CA LEU A 78 -0.71 5.02 0.56
C LEU A 78 -1.42 4.37 1.75
N VAL A 79 -0.64 3.95 2.74
CA VAL A 79 -1.13 3.40 3.99
C VAL A 79 -1.09 4.49 5.07
N LEU A 80 -2.25 4.76 5.66
CA LEU A 80 -2.46 5.73 6.73
C LEU A 80 -3.04 5.03 7.98
N PRO A 81 -2.93 5.62 9.18
CA PRO A 81 -3.48 5.02 10.38
C PRO A 81 -4.99 4.83 10.28
N CYS A 82 -5.54 3.74 10.81
CA CYS A 82 -6.99 3.47 10.70
C CYS A 82 -7.85 4.48 11.50
N THR A 83 -7.32 5.03 12.60
CA THR A 83 -8.05 5.90 13.53
C THR A 83 -7.27 7.16 13.87
N LYS A 84 -7.92 8.15 14.50
CA LYS A 84 -7.26 9.34 15.08
C LYS A 84 -6.64 9.10 16.48
N SER A 85 -6.53 7.84 16.91
CA SER A 85 -6.03 7.52 18.26
C SER A 85 -4.54 7.79 18.39
N LYS A 86 -4.08 8.10 19.62
CA LYS A 86 -2.66 8.38 19.89
C LYS A 86 -1.72 7.22 19.55
N ASN A 87 -2.21 5.98 19.58
CA ASN A 87 -1.41 4.78 19.29
C ASN A 87 -1.44 4.38 17.80
N ALA A 88 -2.14 5.13 16.94
CA ALA A 88 -2.36 4.74 15.56
C ALA A 88 -1.05 4.64 14.76
N ASP A 89 -0.09 5.54 15.02
CA ASP A 89 1.25 5.51 14.41
C ASP A 89 2.06 4.27 14.79
N SER A 90 1.83 3.69 15.98
CA SER A 90 2.51 2.46 16.40
C SER A 90 2.12 1.27 15.51
N TYR A 91 0.85 1.15 15.15
CA TYR A 91 0.38 0.11 14.22
C TYR A 91 0.98 0.30 12.82
N ILE A 92 1.07 1.53 12.34
CA ILE A 92 1.73 1.85 11.06
C ILE A 92 3.21 1.49 11.09
N GLY A 93 3.91 1.84 12.16
CA GLY A 93 5.32 1.49 12.33
C GLY A 93 5.56 -0.03 12.32
N LYS A 94 4.70 -0.80 13.00
CA LYS A 94 4.76 -2.27 13.01
C LYS A 94 4.45 -2.89 11.66
N GLU A 95 3.42 -2.40 10.96
CA GLU A 95 3.08 -2.89 9.62
C GLU A 95 4.22 -2.61 8.64
N TYR A 96 4.77 -1.39 8.66
CA TYR A 96 5.95 -1.04 7.88
C TYR A 96 7.15 -1.93 8.21
N LEU A 97 7.37 -2.25 9.49
CA LEU A 97 8.42 -3.17 9.90
C LEU A 97 8.20 -4.57 9.35
N ALA A 98 6.96 -5.06 9.28
CA ALA A 98 6.63 -6.34 8.64
C ALA A 98 7.08 -6.36 7.17
N TYR A 99 6.83 -5.30 6.41
CA TYR A 99 7.39 -5.16 5.05
C TYR A 99 8.92 -5.24 5.09
N LYS A 100 9.59 -4.50 5.97
CA LYS A 100 11.07 -4.50 6.05
C LYS A 100 11.68 -5.84 6.45
N LEU A 101 10.99 -6.62 7.27
CA LEU A 101 11.39 -7.99 7.57
C LEU A 101 11.19 -8.88 6.34
N TYR A 102 10.08 -8.74 5.62
CA TYR A 102 9.80 -9.51 4.41
C TYR A 102 10.84 -9.26 3.31
N GLU A 103 11.30 -8.01 3.14
CA GLU A 103 12.41 -7.62 2.25
C GLU A 103 13.72 -8.39 2.53
N LYS A 104 13.89 -8.96 3.74
CA LYS A 104 15.06 -9.78 4.11
C LYS A 104 14.86 -11.27 3.91
N VAL A 105 13.61 -11.72 3.78
CA VAL A 105 13.25 -13.13 3.68
C VAL A 105 13.16 -13.58 2.22
N THR A 106 12.74 -12.68 1.33
CA THR A 106 12.54 -12.97 -0.09
C THR A 106 12.97 -11.80 -0.96
N ASP A 107 13.41 -12.09 -2.18
CA ASP A 107 13.64 -11.06 -3.21
C ASP A 107 12.30 -10.57 -3.81
N TYR A 108 11.25 -11.40 -3.78
CA TYR A 108 9.94 -11.08 -4.33
C TYR A 108 9.10 -10.28 -3.34
N HIS A 109 9.39 -8.99 -3.25
CA HIS A 109 8.72 -8.08 -2.32
C HIS A 109 8.41 -6.73 -2.99
N PHE A 110 7.44 -6.01 -2.42
CA PHE A 110 7.26 -4.59 -2.70
C PHE A 110 8.30 -3.76 -1.96
N ARG A 111 8.82 -2.71 -2.57
CA ARG A 111 9.56 -1.67 -1.83
C ARG A 111 8.57 -0.77 -1.12
N THR A 112 8.90 -0.40 0.11
CA THR A 112 8.12 0.55 0.90
C THR A 112 8.95 1.72 1.40
N ARG A 113 8.31 2.88 1.59
CA ARG A 113 8.95 4.08 2.14
C ARG A 113 8.04 4.78 3.13
N LEU A 114 8.53 5.00 4.35
CA LEU A 114 7.85 5.83 5.35
C LEU A 114 7.71 7.27 4.86
N VAL A 115 6.57 7.87 5.18
CA VAL A 115 6.26 9.27 4.91
C VAL A 115 5.61 9.90 6.13
N ARG A 116 6.01 11.13 6.45
CA ARG A 116 5.24 11.99 7.34
C ARG A 116 4.21 12.74 6.52
N VAL A 117 2.94 12.58 6.87
CA VAL A 117 1.81 13.13 6.14
C VAL A 117 1.21 14.27 6.97
N LYS A 118 1.36 15.48 6.46
CA LYS A 118 0.63 16.66 6.92
C LYS A 118 -0.73 16.66 6.25
N PHE A 119 -1.74 16.18 6.98
CA PHE A 119 -3.07 15.96 6.46
C PHE A 119 -4.02 17.06 6.95
N THR A 120 -4.70 17.70 6.00
CA THR A 120 -5.79 18.63 6.29
C THR A 120 -7.11 18.03 5.85
N ASN A 121 -7.98 17.71 6.80
CA ASN A 121 -9.31 17.20 6.50
C ASN A 121 -10.25 18.37 6.11
N LEU A 122 -10.74 18.38 4.88
CA LEU A 122 -11.64 19.44 4.39
C LEU A 122 -13.05 19.33 4.98
N ASP A 123 -13.39 18.18 5.57
CA ASP A 123 -14.65 17.97 6.30
C ASP A 123 -14.68 18.72 7.64
N ASP A 124 -13.52 18.99 8.23
CA ASP A 124 -13.42 19.64 9.53
C ASP A 124 -13.56 21.16 9.38
N LYS A 125 -14.45 21.78 10.16
CA LYS A 125 -14.73 23.24 10.08
C LYS A 125 -13.48 24.10 10.21
N LYS A 126 -12.55 23.71 11.08
CA LYS A 126 -11.31 24.46 11.34
C LYS A 126 -10.17 24.11 10.38
N ARG A 127 -10.26 22.98 9.67
CA ARG A 127 -9.24 22.48 8.73
C ARG A 127 -7.82 22.47 9.33
N GLU A 128 -7.70 22.06 10.59
CA GLU A 128 -6.41 21.98 11.28
C GLU A 128 -5.52 20.91 10.63
N GLU A 129 -4.25 21.25 10.40
CA GLU A 129 -3.24 20.29 9.90
C GLU A 129 -2.91 19.29 11.02
N THR A 130 -2.99 18.00 10.71
CA THR A 130 -2.54 16.92 11.59
C THR A 130 -1.36 16.20 10.94
N GLU A 131 -0.32 15.91 11.71
CA GLU A 131 0.77 15.05 11.26
C GLU A 131 0.43 13.58 11.55
N LEU A 132 0.53 12.76 10.51
CA LEU A 132 0.30 11.31 10.56
C LEU A 132 1.56 10.58 10.10
N LEU A 133 1.88 9.45 10.74
CA LEU A 133 2.81 8.49 10.16
C LEU A 133 2.09 7.66 9.10
N GLY A 134 2.67 7.55 7.92
CA GLY A 134 2.21 6.67 6.86
C GLY A 134 3.37 6.02 6.12
N PHE A 135 3.07 5.17 5.15
CA PHE A 135 4.05 4.70 4.18
C PHE A 135 3.42 4.49 2.82
N VAL A 136 4.25 4.58 1.78
CA VAL A 136 3.86 4.23 0.42
C VAL A 136 4.42 2.87 0.05
N ILE A 137 3.64 2.11 -0.72
CA ILE A 137 4.01 0.82 -1.31
C ILE A 137 4.21 1.02 -2.81
N GLU A 138 5.31 0.45 -3.32
CA GLU A 138 5.72 0.45 -4.72
C GLU A 138 4.61 0.02 -5.69
N ASP A 139 4.68 0.55 -6.90
CA ASP A 139 3.79 0.18 -7.99
C ASP A 139 4.01 -1.29 -8.39
N ASN A 140 2.91 -2.04 -8.55
CA ASN A 140 2.92 -3.41 -9.04
C ASN A 140 3.70 -3.56 -10.35
N ASP A 141 3.58 -2.58 -11.26
CA ASP A 141 4.24 -2.62 -12.56
C ASP A 141 5.77 -2.49 -12.44
N GLU A 142 6.26 -1.74 -11.44
CA GLU A 142 7.70 -1.59 -11.19
C GLU A 142 8.30 -2.83 -10.53
N VAL A 143 7.55 -3.52 -9.67
CA VAL A 143 7.97 -4.83 -9.14
C VAL A 143 8.05 -5.85 -10.25
N ALA A 144 7.01 -5.94 -11.09
CA ALA A 144 6.99 -6.85 -12.23
C ALA A 144 8.18 -6.60 -13.17
N LYS A 145 8.44 -5.33 -13.50
CA LYS A 145 9.59 -4.92 -14.33
C LYS A 145 10.94 -5.27 -13.70
N ARG A 146 11.09 -5.20 -12.37
CA ARG A 146 12.33 -5.59 -11.67
C ARG A 146 12.71 -7.06 -11.91
N PHE A 147 11.74 -7.92 -12.20
CA PHE A 147 11.93 -9.36 -12.40
C PHE A 147 11.60 -9.85 -13.81
N ASP A 148 11.39 -8.93 -14.77
CA ASP A 148 10.87 -9.25 -16.12
C ASP A 148 9.61 -10.14 -16.08
N ALA A 149 8.76 -9.90 -15.09
CA ALA A 149 7.65 -10.77 -14.73
C ALA A 149 6.30 -10.15 -15.14
N LYS A 150 5.24 -10.98 -15.06
CA LYS A 150 3.85 -10.54 -15.22
C LYS A 150 3.06 -10.78 -13.94
N ILE A 151 2.39 -9.76 -13.43
CA ILE A 151 1.42 -9.92 -12.33
C ILE A 151 0.20 -10.69 -12.86
N LEU A 152 -0.18 -11.78 -12.21
CA LEU A 152 -1.34 -12.58 -12.58
C LEU A 152 -2.56 -12.14 -11.77
N LYS A 153 -3.39 -11.24 -12.29
CA LYS A 153 -4.59 -10.76 -11.56
C LYS A 153 -5.81 -11.64 -11.78
N ASP A 154 -6.69 -11.68 -10.79
CA ASP A 154 -8.06 -12.25 -10.86
C ASP A 154 -8.12 -13.72 -11.30
N LYS A 155 -7.06 -14.48 -11.01
CA LYS A 155 -6.97 -15.91 -11.32
C LYS A 155 -6.89 -16.73 -10.04
N LYS A 156 -7.64 -17.81 -9.97
CA LYS A 156 -7.39 -18.83 -8.96
C LYS A 156 -6.11 -19.57 -9.33
N ILE A 157 -5.08 -19.44 -8.50
CA ILE A 157 -3.81 -20.14 -8.70
C ILE A 157 -3.77 -21.32 -7.75
N ALA A 158 -3.81 -22.53 -8.32
CA ALA A 158 -3.64 -23.72 -7.52
C ALA A 158 -2.23 -23.72 -6.89
N PRO A 159 -2.08 -23.97 -5.57
CA PRO A 159 -0.78 -23.95 -4.91
C PRO A 159 0.28 -24.83 -5.58
N ILE A 160 -0.13 -25.94 -6.21
CA ILE A 160 0.75 -26.87 -6.94
C ILE A 160 1.46 -26.24 -8.15
N LEU A 161 0.98 -25.08 -8.64
CA LEU A 161 1.61 -24.34 -9.74
C LEU A 161 2.69 -23.36 -9.27
N MET A 162 2.81 -23.15 -7.97
CA MET A 162 3.75 -22.20 -7.39
C MET A 162 5.13 -22.83 -7.25
N GLN A 163 6.17 -22.03 -7.38
CA GLN A 163 7.55 -22.48 -7.14
C GLN A 163 7.76 -22.79 -5.65
N ASP A 164 8.31 -23.97 -5.35
CA ASP A 164 8.44 -24.49 -3.98
C ASP A 164 9.13 -23.53 -3.01
N LEU A 165 10.40 -23.17 -3.27
CA LEU A 165 11.23 -22.42 -2.31
C LEU A 165 10.69 -21.01 -1.98
N PRO A 166 10.30 -20.17 -2.96
CA PRO A 166 9.66 -18.89 -2.68
C PRO A 166 8.34 -19.03 -1.91
N THR A 167 7.57 -20.09 -2.19
CA THR A 167 6.29 -20.34 -1.51
C THR A 167 6.49 -20.77 -0.07
N ILE A 168 7.43 -21.69 0.21
CA ILE A 168 7.75 -22.10 1.58
C ILE A 168 8.25 -20.91 2.40
N ARG A 169 9.11 -20.06 1.82
CA ARG A 169 9.60 -18.83 2.49
C ARG A 169 8.47 -17.86 2.81
N HIS A 170 7.56 -17.67 1.86
CA HIS A 170 6.36 -16.86 2.05
C HIS A 170 5.50 -17.41 3.20
N ASP A 171 5.10 -18.67 3.12
CA ASP A 171 4.16 -19.27 4.08
C ASP A 171 4.75 -19.32 5.49
N PHE A 172 6.04 -19.63 5.59
CA PHE A 172 6.75 -19.61 6.87
C PHE A 172 6.86 -18.19 7.44
N PHE A 173 7.07 -17.17 6.60
CA PHE A 173 7.03 -15.78 7.04
C PHE A 173 5.66 -15.37 7.56
N GLN A 174 4.59 -15.71 6.83
CA GLN A 174 3.22 -15.44 7.27
C GLN A 174 2.93 -16.09 8.63
N LEU A 175 3.39 -17.32 8.85
CA LEU A 175 3.32 -17.99 10.15
C LEU A 175 4.08 -17.22 11.25
N MET A 176 5.32 -16.80 10.98
CA MET A 176 6.17 -16.11 11.97
C MET A 176 5.58 -14.79 12.46
N ILE A 177 4.87 -14.05 11.60
CA ILE A 177 4.22 -12.79 11.98
C ILE A 177 2.78 -12.99 12.48
N GLY A 178 2.32 -14.25 12.57
CA GLY A 178 0.95 -14.58 12.96
C GLY A 178 -0.09 -14.05 12.00
N ASN A 179 0.13 -14.18 10.68
CA ASN A 179 -0.83 -13.77 9.65
C ASN A 179 -1.72 -14.94 9.22
N THR A 180 -3.02 -14.78 9.44
CA THR A 180 -4.06 -15.69 8.96
C THR A 180 -4.93 -15.08 7.86
N ASP A 181 -4.74 -13.79 7.54
CA ASP A 181 -5.55 -13.03 6.58
C ASP A 181 -4.90 -13.01 5.20
N TRP A 182 -4.67 -14.17 4.59
CA TRP A 182 -4.12 -14.27 3.23
C TRP A 182 -4.52 -15.58 2.54
N SER A 183 -4.47 -15.60 1.20
CA SER A 183 -4.67 -16.83 0.43
C SER A 183 -4.02 -16.78 -0.96
N THR A 184 -3.14 -17.75 -1.26
CA THR A 184 -2.62 -17.94 -2.64
C THR A 184 -3.72 -18.28 -3.63
N LEU A 185 -4.65 -19.17 -3.24
CA LEU A 185 -5.69 -19.64 -4.16
C LEU A 185 -6.63 -18.52 -4.60
N PHE A 186 -6.95 -17.58 -3.70
CA PHE A 186 -7.85 -16.46 -3.97
C PHE A 186 -7.11 -15.14 -4.23
N GLN A 187 -5.78 -15.13 -4.11
CA GLN A 187 -4.96 -13.91 -4.15
C GLN A 187 -5.43 -12.85 -3.16
N HIS A 188 -5.82 -13.29 -1.96
CA HIS A 188 -6.22 -12.40 -0.88
C HIS A 188 -4.97 -11.98 -0.10
N ASN A 189 -4.76 -10.65 0.02
CA ASN A 189 -3.56 -10.03 0.61
C ASN A 189 -2.23 -10.62 0.09
N GLN A 190 -2.24 -11.06 -1.17
CA GLN A 190 -1.10 -11.64 -1.85
C GLN A 190 -1.26 -11.41 -3.35
N ASP A 191 -0.21 -10.87 -3.98
CA ASP A 191 -0.07 -10.86 -5.43
C ASP A 191 0.80 -12.05 -5.85
N VAL A 192 0.65 -12.52 -7.09
CA VAL A 192 1.51 -13.56 -7.66
C VAL A 192 2.09 -13.10 -9.00
N MET A 193 3.34 -13.45 -9.24
CA MET A 193 4.07 -13.11 -10.46
C MET A 193 4.43 -14.37 -11.24
N ALA A 194 4.19 -14.36 -12.54
CA ALA A 194 4.82 -15.30 -13.47
C ALA A 194 6.14 -14.69 -13.95
N LEU A 195 7.26 -15.30 -13.57
CA LEU A 195 8.59 -14.92 -14.08
C LEU A 195 8.78 -15.44 -15.50
N ASP A 196 8.21 -16.61 -15.78
CA ASP A 196 8.11 -17.23 -17.10
C ASP A 196 6.88 -18.15 -17.15
N ASP A 197 6.76 -18.99 -18.19
CA ASP A 197 5.62 -19.89 -18.39
C ASP A 197 5.51 -21.02 -17.34
N LYS A 198 6.55 -21.25 -16.52
CA LYS A 198 6.64 -22.35 -15.55
C LYS A 198 6.88 -21.89 -14.12
N THR A 199 7.40 -20.69 -13.91
CA THR A 199 7.77 -20.18 -12.59
C THR A 199 6.80 -19.11 -12.11
N ILE A 200 5.97 -19.47 -11.13
CA ILE A 200 5.05 -18.57 -10.43
C ILE A 200 5.51 -18.38 -8.99
N VAL A 201 5.64 -17.13 -8.55
CA VAL A 201 6.14 -16.77 -7.21
C VAL A 201 5.17 -15.86 -6.47
N PRO A 202 5.05 -15.98 -5.13
CA PRO A 202 4.17 -15.13 -4.33
C PRO A 202 4.83 -13.81 -3.92
N MET A 203 4.00 -12.81 -3.65
CA MET A 203 4.37 -11.56 -3.01
C MET A 203 3.30 -11.16 -2.01
N ALA A 204 3.67 -11.12 -0.73
CA ALA A 204 2.77 -10.69 0.33
C ALA A 204 2.63 -9.16 0.40
N TYR A 205 1.44 -8.70 0.79
CA TYR A 205 1.15 -7.33 1.19
C TYR A 205 -0.02 -7.32 2.19
N ASP A 206 -0.41 -6.14 2.70
CA ASP A 206 -1.46 -5.97 3.73
C ASP A 206 -1.13 -6.77 5.00
N PHE A 207 -0.16 -6.28 5.78
CA PHE A 207 0.28 -6.92 7.04
C PHE A 207 -0.40 -6.31 8.28
N ASP A 208 -1.44 -5.53 8.10
CA ASP A 208 -2.08 -4.76 9.16
C ASP A 208 -2.83 -5.64 10.16
N MET A 209 -3.43 -6.76 9.73
CA MET A 209 -4.17 -7.70 10.57
C MET A 209 -3.31 -8.84 11.16
N THR A 210 -2.00 -8.67 11.18
CA THR A 210 -1.07 -9.72 11.66
C THR A 210 -0.91 -9.70 13.18
N GLY A 211 -0.56 -10.84 13.78
CA GLY A 211 -0.19 -10.92 15.19
C GLY A 211 1.00 -10.02 15.58
N LEU A 212 1.90 -9.71 14.63
CA LEU A 212 2.97 -8.74 14.82
C LEU A 212 2.44 -7.31 15.04
N VAL A 213 1.46 -6.88 14.24
CA VAL A 213 0.83 -5.55 14.37
C VAL A 213 -0.11 -5.52 15.58
N ASN A 214 -0.96 -6.55 15.68
CA ASN A 214 -2.00 -6.76 16.69
C ASN A 214 -2.86 -5.50 16.92
N PRO A 215 -3.53 -4.97 15.88
CA PRO A 215 -4.40 -3.82 16.04
C PRO A 215 -5.73 -4.22 16.70
N PRO A 216 -6.44 -3.28 17.36
CA PRO A 216 -7.69 -3.58 18.07
C PRO A 216 -8.85 -4.03 17.16
N TYR A 217 -8.70 -3.84 15.85
CA TYR A 217 -9.68 -4.25 14.83
C TYR A 217 -9.34 -5.58 14.15
N ALA A 218 -8.18 -6.18 14.43
CA ALA A 218 -7.89 -7.55 14.03
C ALA A 218 -8.52 -8.47 15.09
N GLN A 219 -9.72 -8.96 14.81
CA GLN A 219 -10.44 -9.94 15.63
C GLN A 219 -10.55 -11.26 14.89
#